data_AF-A0A944IU90-F1
#
_entry.id   AF-A0A944IU90-F1
#
_cell.length_a   1.000
_cell.length_b   1.000
_cell.length_c   1.000
_cell.angle_alpha   90.00
_cell.angle_beta   90.00
_cell.angle_gamma   90.00
#
_symmetry.space_group_name_H-M   'P 1'
#
loop_
_entity.id
_entity.type
_entity.pdbx_description
1 polymer ?
#
loop_
_entity_poly.entity_id
_entity_poly.type
_entity_poly.pdbx_seq_one_letter_code
_entity_poly.pdbx_strand_id
1 'polypeptide(L)'
;MNTSERTTTASAPAWYDLALCAQTGPGFFFPEPGSSLRDAKRLCGACEGRAACLEYALANDERFGVWGGLSESERLALRPRG
;
A
#
# COMPACT_ATOMS: atom_id res chain seq x y z
N MET A 1 -7.61 -29.57 28.39
CA MET A 1 -7.22 -29.66 26.97
C MET A 1 -8.44 -29.26 26.16
N ASN A 2 -8.47 -28.19 25.37
CA ASN A 2 -7.49 -27.76 24.36
C ASN A 2 -7.51 -26.22 24.21
N THR A 3 -6.32 -25.61 24.28
CA THR A 3 -5.78 -24.52 23.44
C THR A 3 -6.67 -23.29 23.20
N SER A 4 -6.46 -22.21 23.95
CA SER A 4 -5.45 -21.16 23.71
C SER A 4 -5.83 -20.21 22.56
N GLU A 5 -5.98 -18.95 22.98
CA GLU A 5 -5.51 -17.76 22.25
C GLU A 5 -6.40 -17.25 21.11
N ARG A 6 -7.28 -16.31 21.49
CA ARG A 6 -7.69 -15.20 20.62
C ARG A 6 -6.43 -14.46 20.18
N THR A 7 -5.85 -14.87 19.07
CA THR A 7 -4.92 -14.04 18.31
C THR A 7 -5.77 -12.95 17.64
N THR A 8 -5.97 -11.84 18.35
CA THR A 8 -6.35 -10.58 17.70
C THR A 8 -5.13 -10.10 16.92
N THR A 9 -4.85 -10.75 15.79
CA THR A 9 -4.07 -10.11 14.74
C THR A 9 -4.88 -8.90 14.34
N ALA A 10 -4.35 -7.69 14.55
CA ALA A 10 -4.98 -6.48 14.05
C ALA A 10 -5.29 -6.73 12.57
N SER A 11 -6.57 -6.90 12.25
CA SER A 11 -7.00 -7.17 10.89
C SER A 11 -6.44 -6.05 10.05
N ALA A 12 -5.70 -6.38 8.99
CA ALA A 12 -5.41 -5.41 7.96
C ALA A 12 -6.75 -4.73 7.59
N PRO A 13 -6.77 -3.41 7.36
CA PRO A 13 -7.99 -2.71 6.97
C PRO A 13 -8.72 -3.50 5.87
N ALA A 14 -10.04 -3.61 5.91
CA ALA A 14 -10.80 -4.48 4.99
C ALA A 14 -10.49 -4.23 3.49
N TRP A 15 -9.97 -3.05 3.14
CA TRP A 15 -9.51 -2.74 1.79
C TRP A 15 -8.23 -3.48 1.37
N TYR A 16 -7.38 -3.93 2.31
CA TYR A 16 -6.18 -4.72 2.03
C TYR A 16 -6.51 -6.09 1.46
N ASP A 17 -7.53 -6.76 2.02
CA ASP A 17 -7.92 -8.11 1.59
C ASP A 17 -8.40 -8.16 0.14
N LEU A 18 -8.96 -7.04 -0.34
CA LEU A 18 -9.44 -6.88 -1.71
C LEU A 18 -8.43 -6.16 -2.61
N ALA A 19 -7.27 -5.74 -2.07
CA ALA A 19 -6.32 -4.97 -2.84
C ALA A 19 -5.62 -5.82 -3.91
N LEU A 20 -5.53 -5.29 -5.13
CA LEU A 20 -4.83 -5.97 -6.23
C LEU A 20 -3.35 -6.27 -5.91
N CYS A 21 -2.72 -5.47 -5.03
CA CYS A 21 -1.34 -5.69 -4.60
C CYS A 21 -1.15 -6.96 -3.77
N ALA A 22 -2.15 -7.36 -2.98
CA ALA A 22 -2.11 -8.60 -2.24
C ALA A 22 -2.09 -9.82 -3.17
N GLN A 23 -2.65 -9.70 -4.38
CA GLN A 23 -2.75 -10.78 -5.37
C GLN A 23 -1.46 -10.97 -6.20
N THR A 24 -0.72 -9.89 -6.48
CA THR A 24 0.53 -9.95 -7.25
C THR A 24 1.78 -10.10 -6.37
N GLY A 25 1.66 -9.86 -5.08
CA GLY A 25 2.75 -9.92 -4.11
C GLY A 25 3.54 -8.60 -3.98
N PRO A 26 4.34 -8.48 -2.91
CA PRO A 26 4.99 -7.23 -2.51
C PRO A 26 6.10 -6.79 -3.47
N GLY A 27 6.86 -7.71 -4.06
CA GLY A 27 7.99 -7.34 -4.93
C GLY A 27 7.60 -6.48 -6.16
N PHE A 28 6.34 -6.59 -6.61
CA PHE A 28 5.82 -5.76 -7.69
C PHE A 28 5.56 -4.31 -7.25
N PHE A 29 5.11 -4.10 -6.01
CA PHE A 29 4.77 -2.78 -5.47
C PHE A 29 5.94 -2.12 -4.71
N PHE A 30 6.92 -2.92 -4.28
CA PHE A 30 8.12 -2.50 -3.58
C PHE A 30 9.37 -3.01 -4.32
N PRO A 31 9.62 -2.55 -5.56
CA PRO A 31 10.76 -3.03 -6.33
C PRO A 31 12.07 -2.37 -5.88
N GLU A 32 13.18 -2.95 -6.34
CA GLU A 32 14.53 -2.44 -6.07
C GLU A 32 14.71 -0.98 -6.53
N PRO A 33 15.52 -0.16 -5.84
CA PRO A 33 15.82 1.21 -6.23
C PRO A 33 16.28 1.31 -7.70
N GLY A 34 15.72 2.27 -8.43
CA GLY A 34 16.00 2.46 -9.87
C GLY A 34 15.12 1.61 -10.81
N SER A 35 14.33 0.68 -10.28
CA SER A 35 13.35 -0.06 -11.06
C SER A 35 12.16 0.81 -11.47
N SER A 36 11.52 0.44 -12.58
CA SER A 36 10.30 1.12 -13.04
C SER A 36 9.12 0.85 -12.11
N LEU A 37 8.42 1.92 -11.72
CA LEU A 37 7.17 1.85 -10.95
C LEU A 37 5.91 1.90 -11.83
N ARG A 38 6.06 1.95 -13.15
CA ARG A 38 4.96 2.27 -14.08
C ARG A 38 3.81 1.28 -13.99
N ASP A 39 4.12 -0.02 -14.04
CA ASP A 39 3.09 -1.06 -14.05
C ASP A 39 2.46 -1.23 -12.66
N ALA A 40 3.26 -1.08 -11.60
CA ALA A 40 2.77 -1.02 -10.22
C ALA A 40 1.77 0.12 -10.01
N LYS A 41 2.09 1.33 -10.49
CA LYS A 41 1.17 2.48 -10.45
C LYS A 41 -0.12 2.21 -11.23
N ARG A 42 0.00 1.62 -12.42
CA ARG A 42 -1.17 1.27 -13.26
C ARG A 42 -2.09 0.29 -12.55
N LEU A 43 -1.53 -0.78 -11.99
CA LEU A 43 -2.30 -1.80 -11.29
C LEU A 43 -2.94 -1.23 -10.02
N CYS A 44 -2.19 -0.46 -9.22
CA CYS A 44 -2.74 0.24 -8.07
C CYS A 44 -3.89 1.18 -8.45
N GLY A 45 -3.77 1.83 -9.62
CA GLY A 45 -4.78 2.72 -10.18
C GLY A 45 -6.13 2.06 -10.44
N ALA A 46 -6.14 0.74 -10.70
CA ALA A 46 -7.34 -0.06 -10.93
C ALA A 46 -7.93 -0.68 -9.65
N CYS A 47 -7.28 -0.48 -8.49
CA CYS A 47 -7.73 -1.02 -7.22
C CYS A 47 -8.87 -0.19 -6.62
N GLU A 48 -9.97 -0.83 -6.22
CA GLU A 48 -11.10 -0.17 -5.55
C GLU A 48 -10.70 0.46 -4.21
N GLY A 49 -9.75 -0.15 -3.50
CA GLY A 49 -9.21 0.34 -2.23
C GLY A 49 -8.17 1.46 -2.34
N ARG A 50 -7.94 2.00 -3.55
CA ARG A 50 -6.85 2.97 -3.81
C ARG A 50 -6.88 4.20 -2.89
N ALA A 51 -8.06 4.76 -2.64
CA ALA A 51 -8.19 5.97 -1.81
C ALA A 51 -7.75 5.70 -0.36
N ALA A 52 -8.28 4.65 0.26
CA ALA A 52 -7.90 4.24 1.61
C ALA A 52 -6.42 3.84 1.71
N CYS A 53 -5.87 3.23 0.65
CA CYS A 53 -4.44 2.93 0.53
C CYS A 53 -3.57 4.21 0.54
N LEU A 54 -3.99 5.26 -0.17
CA LEU A 54 -3.27 6.53 -0.18
C LEU A 54 -3.32 7.21 1.19
N GLU A 55 -4.51 7.25 1.80
CA GLU A 55 -4.70 7.84 3.14
C GLU A 55 -3.83 7.13 4.18
N TYR A 56 -3.84 5.79 4.17
CA TYR A 56 -2.98 4.99 5.02
C TYR A 56 -1.50 5.35 4.83
N ALA A 57 -1.02 5.42 3.57
CA ALA A 57 0.38 5.72 3.29
C ALA A 57 0.80 7.13 3.75
N LEU A 58 -0.10 8.10 3.62
CA LEU A 58 0.15 9.48 4.09
C LEU A 58 0.18 9.56 5.62
N ALA A 59 -0.74 8.86 6.29
CA ALA A 59 -0.87 8.85 7.75
C ALA A 59 0.27 8.10 8.45
N ASN A 60 0.81 7.05 7.82
CA ASN A 60 1.87 6.21 8.38
C ASN A 60 3.27 6.59 7.87
N ASP A 61 3.39 7.67 7.11
CA ASP A 61 4.65 8.10 6.48
C ASP A 61 5.32 6.95 5.72
N GLU A 62 4.56 6.22 4.89
CA GLU A 62 5.11 5.12 4.10
C GLU A 62 6.08 5.66 3.05
N ARG A 63 7.35 5.27 3.15
CA ARG A 63 8.46 5.86 2.37
C ARG A 63 8.85 5.05 1.13
N PHE A 64 8.48 3.77 1.08
CA PHE A 64 8.92 2.89 0.00
C PHE A 64 7.75 2.39 -0.82
N GLY A 65 8.01 2.06 -2.08
CA GLY A 65 7.03 1.45 -2.97
C GLY A 65 5.88 2.35 -3.44
N VAL A 66 4.94 1.70 -4.12
CA VAL A 66 3.73 2.31 -4.70
C VAL A 66 2.55 2.16 -3.75
N TRP A 67 1.99 3.30 -3.36
CA TRP A 67 0.82 3.38 -2.51
C TRP A 67 -0.21 4.33 -3.12
N GLY A 68 -1.48 3.93 -3.17
CA GLY A 68 -2.52 4.78 -3.72
C GLY A 68 -2.31 5.19 -5.19
N GLY A 69 -1.51 4.42 -5.94
CA GLY A 69 -1.10 4.74 -7.30
C GLY A 69 0.05 5.74 -7.41
N LEU A 70 0.72 6.06 -6.31
CA LEU A 70 1.76 7.09 -6.24
C LEU A 70 3.08 6.50 -5.73
N SER A 71 4.20 7.03 -6.20
CA SER A 71 5.52 6.83 -5.60
C SER A 71 5.72 7.74 -4.38
N GLU A 72 6.78 7.48 -3.60
CA GLU A 72 7.15 8.33 -2.45
C GLU A 72 7.21 9.81 -2.84
N SER A 73 7.98 10.16 -3.87
CA SER A 73 8.16 11.55 -4.30
C SER A 73 6.85 12.24 -4.70
N GLU A 74 5.91 11.49 -5.28
CA GLU A 74 4.58 12.01 -5.64
C GLU A 74 3.72 12.23 -4.39
N ARG A 75 3.78 11.32 -3.41
CA ARG A 75 3.11 11.50 -2.11
C ARG A 75 3.67 12.70 -1.35
N LEU A 76 4.99 12.89 -1.36
CA LEU A 76 5.63 14.07 -0.76
C LEU A 76 5.18 15.38 -1.42
N ALA A 77 4.96 15.38 -2.74
CA ALA A 77 4.45 16.54 -3.45
C ALA A 77 3.00 16.92 -3.08
N LEU A 78 2.22 15.99 -2.51
CA LEU A 78 0.88 16.26 -2.00
C LEU A 78 0.88 16.94 -0.62
N ARG A 79 2.00 16.86 0.12
CA ARG A 79 2.09 17.51 1.42
C ARG A 79 2.17 19.03 1.22
N PRO A 80 1.37 19.83 1.96
CA PRO A 80 1.48 21.28 1.90
C PRO A 80 2.93 21.71 2.14
N ARG A 81 3.42 22.62 1.30
CA ARG A 81 4.66 23.34 1.63
C ARG A 81 4.29 24.31 2.75
N GLY A 82 4.86 24.09 3.94
CA GLY A 82 4.77 25.04 5.05
C GLY A 82 5.35 26.40 4.70
#